data_AF-A0A225DFP8-F1
#
_entry.id   AF-A0A225DFP8-F1
#
_cell.length_a   1.000
_cell.length_b   1.000
_cell.length_c   1.000
_cell.angle_alpha   90.00
_cell.angle_beta   90.00
_cell.angle_gamma   90.00
#
_symmetry.space_group_name_H-M   'P 1'
#
loop_
_entity.id
_entity.type
_entity.pdbx_description
1 polymer ?
#
loop_
_entity_poly.entity_id
_entity_poly.type
_entity_poly.pdbx_seq_one_letter_code
_entity_poly.pdbx_strand_id
1 'polypeptide(L)'
;MTELRVHELLQAAYVAGEVAPFDLAAERWGDESLSDAKTAADTLVSLRLAKFTDEGRTLLAPTNAGRYWALHGGFLAFLKEEPEKTAGKNRSSEAEALRANYMALRLKTFWWSFGMSVTGFVIAVLSMIVALCSGEIPHRWR
;
A
#
# COMPACT_ATOMS: atom_id res chain seq x y z
N MET A 1 2.69 31.79 4.56
CA MET A 1 4.16 31.93 4.55
C MET A 1 4.86 30.57 4.60
N THR A 2 4.42 29.66 5.47
CA THR A 2 4.97 28.30 5.61
C THR A 2 4.98 27.50 4.29
N GLU A 3 3.91 27.55 3.48
CA GLU A 3 3.84 26.84 2.19
C GLU A 3 4.93 27.24 1.18
N LEU A 4 5.28 28.53 1.15
CA LEU A 4 6.35 29.02 0.27
C LEU A 4 7.72 28.51 0.72
N ARG A 5 7.94 28.43 2.04
CA ARG A 5 9.17 27.86 2.61
C ARG A 5 9.28 26.36 2.38
N VAL A 6 8.16 25.64 2.47
CA VAL A 6 8.07 24.21 2.11
C VAL A 6 8.39 24.01 0.63
N HIS A 7 7.84 24.86 -0.24
CA HIS A 7 8.11 24.83 -1.67
C HIS A 7 9.59 25.05 -1.98
N GLU A 8 10.18 26.09 -1.39
CA GLU A 8 11.58 26.42 -1.56
C GLU A 8 12.50 25.31 -1.05
N LEU A 9 12.20 24.74 0.12
CA LEU A 9 12.95 23.63 0.69
C LEU A 9 12.90 22.37 -0.20
N LEU A 10 11.74 22.06 -0.79
CA LEU A 10 11.60 20.96 -1.73
C LEU A 10 12.40 21.19 -3.03
N GLN A 11 12.39 22.40 -3.57
CA GLN A 11 13.19 22.74 -4.74
C GLN A 11 14.69 22.67 -4.45
N ALA A 12 15.13 23.18 -3.31
CA ALA A 12 16.53 23.11 -2.90
C ALA A 12 16.98 21.66 -2.72
N ALA A 13 16.17 20.83 -2.06
CA ALA A 13 16.41 19.40 -1.93
C ALA A 13 16.46 18.68 -3.29
N TYR A 14 15.62 19.09 -4.25
CA TYR A 14 15.61 18.55 -5.60
C TYR A 14 16.90 18.87 -6.38
N VAL A 15 17.37 20.11 -6.32
CA VAL A 15 18.58 20.56 -7.04
C VAL A 15 19.85 19.99 -6.42
N ALA A 16 19.98 20.04 -5.09
CA ALA A 16 21.17 19.59 -4.39
C ALA A 16 21.19 18.07 -4.17
N GLY A 17 20.05 17.39 -4.30
CA GLY A 17 19.89 15.96 -3.99
C GLY A 17 19.74 15.68 -2.49
N GLU A 18 20.44 16.43 -1.64
CA GLU A 18 20.28 16.46 -0.19
C GLU A 18 20.43 17.92 0.29
N VAL A 19 19.64 18.32 1.29
CA VAL A 19 19.70 19.67 1.83
C VAL A 19 19.56 19.65 3.35
N ALA A 20 20.32 20.51 4.03
CA ALA A 20 20.14 20.78 5.45
C ALA A 20 19.07 21.88 5.63
N PRO A 21 17.88 21.57 6.18
CA PRO A 21 16.80 22.56 6.27
C PRO A 21 17.16 23.77 7.14
N PHE A 22 17.96 23.57 8.17
CA PHE A 22 18.35 24.62 9.12
C PHE A 22 19.39 25.57 8.51
N ASP A 23 20.36 25.04 7.77
CA ASP A 23 21.39 25.86 7.11
C ASP A 23 20.75 26.72 6.02
N LEU A 24 19.85 26.14 5.22
CA LEU A 24 19.11 26.88 4.20
C LEU A 24 18.23 27.98 4.81
N ALA A 25 17.62 27.71 5.97
CA ALA A 25 16.83 28.70 6.69
C ALA A 25 17.68 29.85 7.24
N ALA A 26 18.85 29.54 7.81
CA ALA A 26 19.78 30.55 8.29
C ALA A 26 20.26 31.46 7.15
N GLU A 27 20.53 30.90 5.96
CA GLU A 27 20.98 31.67 4.80
C GLU A 27 19.89 32.52 4.16
N ARG A 28 18.65 32.00 4.04
CA ARG A 28 17.61 32.62 3.22
C ARG A 28 16.46 33.25 3.99
N TRP A 29 16.19 32.78 5.20
CA TRP A 29 15.00 33.15 5.97
C TRP A 29 15.34 33.89 7.28
N GLY A 30 16.61 33.86 7.72
CA GLY A 30 17.14 34.55 8.90
C GLY A 30 17.04 33.74 10.20
N ASP A 31 17.70 34.21 11.26
CA ASP A 31 17.90 33.45 12.52
C ASP A 31 16.61 33.06 13.27
N GLU A 32 15.52 33.83 13.13
CA GLU A 32 14.23 33.51 13.78
C GLU A 32 13.44 32.41 13.07
N SER A 33 13.93 31.88 11.94
CA SER A 33 13.19 30.97 11.06
C SER A 33 13.45 29.47 11.28
N LEU A 34 14.25 29.09 12.29
CA LEU A 34 14.59 27.69 12.54
C LEU A 34 13.37 26.82 12.88
N SER A 35 12.40 27.37 13.61
CA SER A 35 11.12 26.71 13.90
C SER A 35 10.29 26.49 12.63
N ASP A 36 10.31 27.46 11.73
CA ASP A 36 9.63 27.40 10.44
C ASP A 36 10.31 26.40 9.49
N ALA A 37 11.63 26.28 9.55
CA ALA A 37 12.37 25.27 8.81
C ALA A 37 12.05 23.85 9.27
N LYS A 38 11.95 23.65 10.58
CA LYS A 38 11.54 22.38 11.15
C LYS A 38 10.13 22.02 10.72
N THR A 39 9.18 22.94 10.86
CA THR A 39 7.79 22.68 10.46
C THR A 39 7.69 22.42 8.96
N ALA A 40 8.47 23.12 8.13
CA ALA A 40 8.51 22.87 6.70
C ALA A 40 9.07 21.47 6.36
N ALA A 41 10.17 21.06 6.99
CA ALA A 41 10.75 19.73 6.81
C ALA A 41 9.79 18.62 7.28
N ASP A 42 9.20 18.77 8.47
CA ASP A 42 8.21 17.84 9.00
C ASP A 42 6.97 17.74 8.07
N THR A 43 6.56 18.84 7.44
CA THR A 43 5.47 18.85 6.46
C THR A 43 5.83 18.02 5.22
N LEU A 44 7.03 18.19 4.64
CA LEU A 44 7.47 17.39 3.50
C LEU A 44 7.58 15.90 3.82
N VAL A 45 8.04 15.57 5.03
CA VAL A 45 8.17 14.18 5.47
C VAL A 45 6.82 13.54 5.74
N SER A 46 5.89 14.26 6.38
CA SER A 46 4.54 13.73 6.64
C SER A 46 3.77 13.44 5.35
N LEU A 47 3.97 14.28 4.32
CA LEU A 47 3.41 14.09 2.98
C LEU A 47 4.23 13.14 2.08
N ARG A 48 5.30 12.52 2.62
CA ARG A 48 6.18 11.59 1.91
C ARG A 48 6.87 12.18 0.67
N LEU A 49 6.95 13.50 0.57
CA LEU A 49 7.68 14.20 -0.49
C LEU A 49 9.19 14.20 -0.21
N ALA A 50 9.58 14.15 1.07
CA ALA A 50 10.98 14.02 1.48
C ALA A 50 11.15 12.99 2.60
N LYS A 51 12.41 12.63 2.88
CA LYS A 51 12.79 11.80 4.02
C LYS A 51 14.05 12.37 4.67
N PHE A 52 14.19 12.19 5.99
CA PHE A 52 15.46 12.43 6.66
C PHE A 52 16.45 11.31 6.31
N THR A 53 17.69 11.67 6.01
CA THR A 53 18.76 10.71 5.69
C THR A 53 19.58 10.34 6.93
N ASP A 54 19.51 11.14 7.98
CA ASP A 54 20.22 10.97 9.24
C ASP A 54 19.27 10.76 10.43
N GLU A 55 19.79 10.16 11.51
CA GLU A 55 19.04 10.00 12.77
C GLU A 55 18.80 11.35 13.47
N GLY A 56 19.68 12.32 13.24
CA GLY A 56 19.60 13.68 13.78
C GLY A 56 18.52 14.55 13.13
N ARG A 57 17.89 14.10 12.03
CA ARG A 57 16.91 14.87 11.25
C ARG A 57 17.45 16.23 10.78
N THR A 58 18.74 16.26 10.47
CA THR A 58 19.44 17.46 10.00
C THR A 58 19.54 17.51 8.48
N LEU A 59 19.47 16.36 7.80
CA LEU A 59 19.59 16.25 6.36
C LEU A 59 18.31 15.70 5.73
N LEU A 60 17.85 16.37 4.68
CA LEU A 60 16.61 16.07 4.00
C LEU A 60 16.88 15.72 2.53
N ALA A 61 16.39 14.55 2.10
CA ALA A 61 16.46 14.12 0.71
C ALA A 61 15.05 14.00 0.10
N PRO A 62 14.84 14.41 -1.16
CA PRO A 62 13.56 14.26 -1.82
C PRO A 62 13.31 12.80 -2.19
N THR A 63 12.09 12.32 -1.98
CA THR A 63 11.64 11.00 -2.45
C THR A 63 11.35 11.02 -3.95
N ASN A 64 11.04 9.87 -4.56
CA ASN A 64 10.60 9.83 -5.96
C ASN A 64 9.33 10.69 -6.19
N ALA A 65 8.41 10.71 -5.22
CA ALA A 65 7.22 11.57 -5.28
C ALA A 65 7.62 13.05 -5.18
N GLY A 66 8.49 13.41 -4.24
CA GLY A 66 9.00 14.78 -4.12
C GLY A 66 9.71 15.27 -5.38
N ARG A 67 10.52 14.41 -6.02
CA ARG A 67 11.19 14.72 -7.30
C ARG A 67 10.21 14.94 -8.43
N TYR A 68 9.18 14.12 -8.52
CA TYR A 68 8.11 14.29 -9.50
C TYR A 68 7.43 15.65 -9.32
N TRP A 69 7.00 15.97 -8.09
CA TRP A 69 6.31 17.22 -7.83
C TRP A 69 7.21 18.44 -7.99
N ALA A 70 8.48 18.37 -7.57
CA ALA A 70 9.47 19.43 -7.80
C ALA A 70 9.57 19.83 -9.28
N LEU A 71 9.50 18.86 -10.20
CA LEU A 71 9.49 19.08 -11.65
C LEU A 71 8.17 19.67 -12.18
N HIS A 72 7.03 19.33 -11.57
CA HIS A 72 5.69 19.67 -12.07
C HIS A 72 5.09 20.92 -11.39
N GLY A 73 5.93 21.84 -10.90
CA GLY A 73 5.49 23.08 -10.24
C GLY A 73 5.63 23.07 -8.71
N GLY A 74 6.33 22.08 -8.17
CA GLY A 74 6.73 21.97 -6.77
C GLY A 74 5.57 21.75 -5.82
N PHE A 75 5.81 22.12 -4.56
CA PHE A 75 4.85 21.92 -3.47
C PHE A 75 3.50 22.64 -3.69
N LEU A 76 3.49 23.80 -4.36
CA LEU A 76 2.27 24.54 -4.62
C LEU A 76 1.38 23.84 -5.66
N ALA A 77 1.97 23.23 -6.67
CA ALA A 77 1.24 22.39 -7.62
C ALA A 77 0.66 21.15 -6.93
N PHE A 78 1.45 20.53 -6.04
CA PHE A 78 0.99 19.43 -5.20
C PHE A 78 -0.25 19.81 -4.37
N LEU A 79 -0.25 20.98 -3.70
CA LEU A 79 -1.41 21.45 -2.94
C LEU A 79 -2.63 21.75 -3.82
N LYS A 80 -2.42 22.19 -5.06
CA LYS A 80 -3.49 22.50 -6.00
C LYS A 80 -4.15 21.23 -6.57
N GLU A 81 -3.37 20.16 -6.77
CA GLU A 81 -3.85 18.88 -7.32
C GLU A 81 -4.28 17.87 -6.26
N GLU A 82 -3.76 17.95 -5.03
CA GLU A 82 -4.24 17.19 -3.86
C GLU A 82 -5.07 18.04 -2.87
N PRO A 83 -6.19 18.69 -3.23
CA PRO A 83 -7.15 19.07 -2.22
C PRO A 83 -7.95 17.79 -1.83
N GLU A 84 -7.89 17.43 -0.54
CA GLU A 84 -8.80 16.52 0.20
C GLU A 84 -8.43 15.03 0.43
N LYS A 85 -7.38 14.43 -0.14
CA LYS A 85 -7.19 12.96 0.03
C LYS A 85 -6.43 12.49 1.27
N THR A 86 -5.82 13.37 2.06
CA THR A 86 -4.75 12.95 2.99
C THR A 86 -5.02 13.25 4.46
N ALA A 87 -6.29 13.37 4.86
CA ALA A 87 -6.73 13.30 6.26
C ALA A 87 -7.45 11.97 6.56
N GLY A 88 -6.89 10.84 6.12
CA GLY A 88 -7.51 9.55 6.40
C GLY A 88 -6.69 8.37 5.90
N LYS A 89 -5.94 7.75 6.82
CA LYS A 89 -5.92 6.30 7.07
C LYS A 89 -6.31 5.38 5.89
N ASN A 90 -5.71 5.54 4.72
CA ASN A 90 -5.86 4.60 3.60
C ASN A 90 -4.61 3.73 3.52
N ARG A 91 -4.52 2.77 4.44
CA ARG A 91 -4.04 1.44 4.07
C ARG A 91 -5.01 0.95 3.00
N SER A 92 -4.66 1.16 1.74
CA SER A 92 -5.18 0.52 0.54
C SER A 92 -6.45 -0.34 0.75
N SER A 93 -7.62 0.29 0.85
CA SER A 93 -8.90 -0.43 0.86
C SER A 93 -9.06 -1.29 -0.38
N GLU A 94 -8.50 -0.85 -1.51
CA GLU A 94 -8.45 -1.62 -2.76
C GLU A 94 -7.54 -2.84 -2.68
N ALA A 95 -6.37 -2.77 -2.02
CA ALA A 95 -5.48 -3.93 -1.89
C ALA A 95 -6.00 -4.94 -0.85
N GLU A 96 -6.69 -4.47 0.20
CA GLU A 96 -7.40 -5.33 1.15
C GLU A 96 -8.62 -5.99 0.49
N ALA A 97 -9.38 -5.25 -0.34
CA ALA A 97 -10.47 -5.80 -1.14
C ALA A 97 -9.98 -6.83 -2.19
N LEU A 98 -8.84 -6.57 -2.83
CA LEU A 98 -8.19 -7.53 -3.75
C LEU A 98 -7.76 -8.81 -3.02
N ARG A 99 -7.18 -8.71 -1.82
CA ARG A 99 -6.85 -9.87 -0.99
C ARG A 99 -8.09 -10.64 -0.55
N ALA A 100 -9.15 -9.94 -0.15
CA ALA A 100 -10.42 -10.55 0.24
C ALA A 100 -11.07 -11.29 -0.93
N ASN A 101 -11.08 -10.70 -2.13
CA ASN A 101 -11.61 -11.33 -3.33
C ASN A 101 -10.82 -12.58 -3.74
N TYR A 102 -9.48 -12.55 -3.65
CA TYR A 102 -8.65 -13.73 -3.91
C TYR A 102 -8.88 -14.85 -2.88
N MET A 103 -9.05 -14.53 -1.60
CA MET A 103 -9.40 -15.52 -0.57
C MET A 103 -10.80 -16.11 -0.81
N ALA A 104 -11.77 -15.29 -1.20
CA ALA A 104 -13.14 -15.74 -1.50
C ALA A 104 -13.17 -16.70 -2.70
N LEU A 105 -12.39 -16.45 -3.75
CA LEU A 105 -12.26 -17.37 -4.87
C LEU A 105 -11.71 -18.73 -4.42
N ARG A 106 -10.63 -18.75 -3.62
CA ARG A 106 -10.04 -20.00 -3.11
C ARG A 106 -11.03 -20.81 -2.28
N LEU A 107 -11.82 -20.15 -1.44
CA LEU A 107 -12.87 -20.82 -0.67
C LEU A 107 -13.93 -21.46 -1.57
N LYS A 108 -14.38 -20.75 -2.61
CA LYS A 108 -15.36 -21.30 -3.56
C LYS A 108 -14.82 -22.51 -4.32
N THR A 109 -13.57 -22.45 -4.78
CA THR A 109 -12.93 -23.60 -5.45
C THR A 109 -12.78 -24.78 -4.50
N PHE A 110 -12.40 -24.53 -3.24
CA PHE A 110 -12.35 -25.58 -2.21
C PHE A 110 -13.70 -26.23 -1.97
N TRP A 111 -14.77 -25.44 -1.82
CA TRP A 111 -16.14 -25.95 -1.66
C TRP A 111 -16.62 -26.76 -2.86
N TRP A 112 -16.26 -26.35 -4.08
CA TRP A 112 -16.54 -27.12 -5.28
C TRP A 112 -15.81 -28.46 -5.31
N SER A 113 -14.52 -28.49 -4.98
CA SER A 113 -13.73 -29.74 -4.90
C SER A 113 -14.23 -30.66 -3.80
N PHE A 114 -14.58 -30.11 -2.64
CA PHE A 114 -15.16 -30.87 -1.54
C PHE A 114 -16.52 -31.47 -1.93
N GLY A 115 -17.39 -30.68 -2.57
CA GLY A 115 -18.67 -31.14 -3.09
C GLY A 115 -18.52 -32.31 -4.06
N MET A 116 -17.63 -32.18 -5.05
CA MET A 116 -17.35 -33.28 -6.01
C MET A 116 -16.83 -34.55 -5.31
N SER A 117 -15.98 -34.40 -4.29
CA SER A 117 -15.49 -35.54 -3.51
C SER A 117 -16.61 -36.25 -2.74
N VAL A 118 -17.52 -35.50 -2.10
CA VAL A 118 -18.65 -36.07 -1.36
C VAL A 118 -19.61 -36.78 -2.32
N THR A 119 -19.91 -36.18 -3.47
CA THR A 119 -20.75 -36.83 -4.50
C THR A 119 -20.14 -38.14 -4.98
N GLY A 120 -18.84 -38.16 -5.28
CA GLY A 120 -18.14 -39.38 -5.68
C GLY A 120 -18.19 -40.47 -4.60
N PHE A 121 -18.01 -40.09 -3.33
CA PHE A 121 -18.13 -41.01 -2.20
C PHE A 121 -19.53 -41.61 -2.08
N VAL A 122 -20.58 -40.80 -2.20
CA VAL A 122 -21.98 -41.29 -2.15
C VAL A 122 -22.27 -42.26 -3.29
N ILE A 123 -21.80 -41.97 -4.51
CA ILE A 123 -21.96 -42.88 -5.66
C ILE A 123 -21.26 -44.22 -5.39
N ALA A 124 -20.06 -44.19 -4.82
CA ALA A 124 -19.32 -45.41 -4.48
C ALA A 124 -20.06 -46.25 -3.43
N VAL A 125 -20.59 -45.63 -2.38
CA VAL A 125 -21.38 -46.32 -1.34
C VAL A 125 -22.66 -46.93 -1.92
N LEU A 126 -23.39 -46.18 -2.76
CA LEU A 126 -24.59 -46.70 -3.43
C LEU A 126 -24.24 -47.88 -4.35
N SER A 127 -23.17 -47.78 -5.11
CA SER A 127 -22.70 -48.85 -5.98
C SER A 127 -22.33 -50.12 -5.18
N MET A 128 -21.69 -49.95 -4.03
CA MET A 128 -21.38 -51.04 -3.11
C MET A 128 -22.64 -51.69 -2.54
N ILE A 129 -23.64 -50.90 -2.11
CA ILE A 129 -24.91 -51.42 -1.59
C ILE A 129 -25.64 -52.22 -2.68
N VAL A 130 -25.73 -51.69 -3.90
CA VAL A 130 -26.34 -52.42 -5.03
C VAL A 130 -25.59 -53.72 -5.30
N ALA A 131 -24.26 -53.71 -5.29
CA ALA A 131 -23.47 -54.92 -5.47
C ALA A 131 -23.71 -55.97 -4.36
N LEU A 132 -23.91 -55.55 -3.11
CA LEU A 132 -24.23 -56.44 -2.00
C LEU A 132 -25.66 -56.99 -2.08
N CYS A 133 -26.64 -56.17 -2.47
CA CYS A 133 -28.04 -56.58 -2.60
C CYS A 133 -28.30 -57.43 -3.85
N SER A 134 -27.62 -57.15 -4.97
CA SER A 134 -27.67 -57.96 -6.19
C SER A 134 -26.70 -59.13 -6.18
N GLY A 135 -25.84 -59.22 -5.15
CA GLY A 135 -24.89 -60.30 -4.91
C GLY A 135 -25.51 -61.58 -4.33
N GLU A 136 -26.83 -61.79 -4.49
CA GLU A 136 -27.43 -63.11 -4.28
C GLU A 136 -26.96 -64.08 -5.37
N ILE A 137 -25.85 -64.74 -5.06
CA ILE A 137 -25.43 -66.11 -5.41
C ILE A 137 -25.99 -66.64 -6.75
N PRO A 138 -25.19 -66.74 -7.83
CA PRO A 138 -25.47 -67.73 -8.86
C PRO A 138 -25.25 -69.13 -8.27
N HIS A 139 -26.33 -69.66 -7.68
CA HIS A 139 -26.50 -71.07 -7.41
C HIS A 139 -26.55 -71.77 -8.76
N ARG A 140 -25.41 -72.31 -9.19
CA ARG A 140 -25.25 -73.43 -10.14
C ARG A 140 -23.85 -73.32 -10.70
N TRP A 141 -22.97 -74.23 -10.30
CA TRP A 141 -22.49 -75.27 -11.20
C TRP A 141 -22.29 -76.54 -10.36
N ARG A 142 -22.84 -77.64 -10.90
CA ARG A 142 -22.66 -79.03 -10.44
C ARG A 142 -21.20 -79.43 -10.53
#